data_AF-A0A368NR26-F1
#
_entry.id   AF-A0A368NR26-F1
#
_cell.length_a   1.000
_cell.length_b   1.000
_cell.length_c   1.000
_cell.angle_alpha   90.00
_cell.angle_beta   90.00
_cell.angle_gamma   90.00
#
_symmetry.space_group_name_H-M   'P 1'
#
loop_
_entity.id
_entity.type
_entity.pdbx_description
1 polymer ?
#
loop_
_entity_poly.entity_id
_entity_poly.type
_entity_poly.pdbx_seq_one_letter_code
_entity_poly.pdbx_strand_id
1 'polypeptide(L)'
;MRQLGFGLLCLIYSSVSLAMMAPKYQVAEDLRVMTDFIAAHPKVAETLESIDYKARTIYFSDGCKAVFEVPESSVVSLLFSEPPPQLTFKSSNCELEYANKPDQPR
;
A
#
# COMPACT_ATOMS: atom_id res chain seq x y z
N MET A 1 7.75 -47.34 31.42
CA MET A 1 7.44 -46.58 30.18
C MET A 1 6.23 -45.68 30.41
N ARG A 2 6.39 -44.51 31.06
CA ARG A 2 5.26 -43.56 31.24
C ARG A 2 5.71 -42.15 31.62
N GLN A 3 6.63 -41.54 30.85
CA GLN A 3 7.04 -40.13 31.06
C GLN A 3 7.43 -39.40 29.75
N LEU A 4 7.06 -39.91 28.56
CA LEU A 4 7.43 -39.29 27.27
C LEU A 4 6.34 -38.41 26.63
N GLY A 5 5.18 -38.24 27.28
CA GLY A 5 4.05 -37.52 26.69
C GLY A 5 4.04 -36.00 26.92
N PHE A 6 4.68 -35.51 27.98
CA PHE A 6 4.52 -34.11 28.42
C PHE A 6 5.43 -33.11 27.70
N GLY A 7 6.58 -33.55 27.17
CA GLY A 7 7.52 -32.68 26.46
C GLY A 7 7.06 -32.29 25.06
N LEU A 8 6.30 -33.17 24.39
CA LEU A 8 5.87 -32.96 23.00
C LEU A 8 4.73 -31.92 22.88
N LEU A 9 3.94 -31.72 23.95
CA LEU A 9 2.79 -30.81 23.95
C LEU A 9 3.19 -29.32 24.09
N CYS A 10 4.39 -29.01 24.62
CA CYS A 10 4.85 -27.62 24.79
C CYS A 10 5.46 -27.02 23.52
N LEU A 11 5.91 -27.85 22.57
CA LEU A 11 6.58 -27.38 21.33
C LEU A 11 5.62 -26.83 20.27
N ILE A 12 4.31 -26.95 20.46
CA ILE A 12 3.29 -26.57 19.46
C ILE A 12 2.73 -25.15 19.67
N TYR A 13 3.12 -24.44 20.73
CA TYR A 13 2.55 -23.13 21.10
C TYR A 13 3.41 -21.92 20.73
N SER A 14 4.58 -22.10 20.10
CA SER A 14 5.58 -21.03 19.93
C SER A 14 5.52 -20.27 18.59
N SER A 15 4.48 -20.38 17.77
CA SER A 15 4.49 -19.84 16.39
C SER A 15 3.45 -18.75 16.06
N VAL A 16 2.75 -18.18 17.05
CA VAL A 16 1.93 -16.97 16.81
C VAL A 16 2.80 -15.71 16.91
N SER A 17 3.63 -15.49 15.89
CA SER A 17 4.29 -14.19 15.68
C SER A 17 3.27 -13.22 15.10
N LEU A 18 2.82 -12.27 15.91
CA LEU A 18 2.05 -11.12 15.43
C LEU A 18 3.00 -10.21 14.67
N ALA A 19 2.96 -10.29 13.34
CA ALA A 19 3.73 -9.42 12.47
C ALA A 19 3.12 -8.01 12.46
N MET A 20 3.31 -7.25 13.53
CA MET A 20 3.01 -5.83 13.57
C MET A 20 4.21 -5.08 12.96
N MET A 21 4.02 -4.50 11.77
CA MET A 21 5.08 -3.73 11.10
C MET A 21 5.50 -2.55 11.98
N ALA A 22 6.79 -2.44 12.27
CA ALA A 22 7.29 -1.27 13.00
C ALA A 22 7.01 0.00 12.18
N PRO A 23 6.78 1.17 12.81
CA PRO A 23 6.37 2.40 12.11
C PRO A 23 7.26 2.82 10.93
N LYS A 24 8.55 2.47 10.97
CA LYS A 24 9.52 2.73 9.88
C LYS A 24 9.24 1.92 8.62
N TYR A 25 8.74 0.69 8.76
CA TYR A 25 8.37 -0.16 7.63
C TYR A 25 7.08 0.31 6.97
N GLN A 26 6.16 0.92 7.73
CA GLN A 26 4.94 1.50 7.15
C GLN A 26 5.23 2.60 6.11
N VAL A 27 6.21 3.47 6.39
CA VAL A 27 6.62 4.53 5.47
C VAL A 27 7.14 3.95 4.15
N ALA A 28 7.93 2.87 4.22
CA ALA A 28 8.47 2.22 3.05
C ALA A 28 7.37 1.55 2.21
N GLU A 29 6.40 0.90 2.86
CA GLU A 29 5.25 0.31 2.17
C GLU A 29 4.34 1.34 1.53
N ASP A 30 4.05 2.44 2.24
CA ASP A 30 3.23 3.52 1.69
C ASP A 30 3.90 4.17 0.47
N LEU A 31 5.22 4.39 0.52
CA LEU A 31 5.98 4.86 -0.65
C LEU A 31 5.96 3.85 -1.78
N ARG A 32 6.03 2.55 -1.48
CA ARG A 32 5.92 1.48 -2.47
C ARG A 32 4.58 1.55 -3.20
N VAL A 33 3.48 1.75 -2.48
CA VAL A 33 2.16 1.94 -3.09
C VAL A 33 2.14 3.14 -4.04
N MET A 34 2.72 4.28 -3.65
CA MET A 34 2.80 5.46 -4.51
C MET A 34 3.63 5.19 -5.77
N THR A 35 4.75 4.48 -5.66
CA THR A 35 5.56 4.10 -6.82
C THR A 35 4.90 3.06 -7.72
N ASP A 36 4.18 2.09 -7.14
CA ASP A 36 3.42 1.09 -7.89
C ASP A 36 2.29 1.76 -8.70
N PHE A 37 1.64 2.78 -8.12
CA PHE A 37 0.68 3.61 -8.85
C PHE A 37 1.31 4.33 -10.03
N ILE A 38 2.51 4.90 -9.86
CA ILE A 38 3.23 5.55 -10.98
C ILE A 38 3.53 4.54 -12.08
N ALA A 39 4.04 3.35 -11.72
CA ALA A 39 4.36 2.30 -12.68
C ALA A 39 3.13 1.80 -13.45
N ALA A 40 1.96 1.80 -12.82
CA ALA A 40 0.70 1.38 -13.43
C ALA A 40 0.07 2.41 -14.39
N HIS A 41 0.46 3.70 -14.30
CA HIS A 41 -0.14 4.78 -15.09
C HIS A 41 0.94 5.47 -15.95
N PRO A 42 1.11 5.09 -17.23
CA PRO A 42 2.27 5.55 -18.00
C PRO A 42 2.31 7.09 -18.16
N LYS A 43 1.15 7.76 -18.21
CA LYS A 43 1.09 9.23 -18.24
C LYS A 43 1.70 9.85 -16.99
N VAL A 44 1.41 9.27 -15.82
CA VAL A 44 1.98 9.71 -14.54
C VAL A 44 3.47 9.42 -14.52
N ALA A 45 3.92 8.26 -15.00
CA ALA A 45 5.34 7.91 -15.08
C ALA A 45 6.13 8.85 -16.01
N GLU A 46 5.58 9.19 -17.17
CA GLU A 46 6.22 10.06 -18.17
C GLU A 46 6.29 11.52 -17.73
N THR A 47 5.31 11.98 -16.95
CA THR A 47 5.16 13.39 -16.57
C THR A 47 5.37 13.63 -15.07
N LEU A 48 5.97 12.68 -14.35
CA LEU A 48 6.18 12.77 -12.92
C LEU A 48 7.02 14.01 -12.57
N GLU A 49 6.48 14.86 -11.71
CA GLU A 49 7.19 16.06 -11.22
C GLU A 49 7.73 15.83 -9.81
N SER A 50 6.88 15.33 -8.91
CA SER A 50 7.28 15.05 -7.53
C SER A 50 6.34 14.10 -6.81
N ILE A 51 6.86 13.47 -5.75
CA ILE A 51 6.09 12.68 -4.79
C ILE A 51 6.20 13.36 -3.43
N ASP A 52 5.09 13.90 -2.93
CA ASP A 52 5.01 14.40 -1.55
C ASP A 52 4.37 13.33 -0.67
N TYR A 53 5.22 12.61 0.06
CA TYR A 53 4.78 11.58 1.00
C TYR A 53 3.94 12.15 2.15
N LYS A 54 4.29 13.33 2.68
CA LYS A 54 3.58 13.92 3.82
C LYS A 54 2.18 14.36 3.42
N ALA A 55 2.05 14.94 2.24
CA ALA A 55 0.77 15.29 1.64
C ALA A 55 0.06 14.11 0.95
N ARG A 56 0.71 12.93 0.89
CA ARG A 56 0.20 11.72 0.22
C ARG A 56 -0.26 12.01 -1.21
N THR A 57 0.54 12.81 -1.92
CA THR A 57 0.17 13.36 -3.21
C THR A 57 1.30 13.15 -4.21
N ILE A 58 0.95 12.69 -5.40
CA ILE A 58 1.83 12.61 -6.56
C ILE A 58 1.48 13.78 -7.47
N TYR A 59 2.46 14.61 -7.80
CA TYR A 59 2.33 15.69 -8.76
C TYR A 59 2.94 15.22 -10.09
N PHE A 60 2.16 15.34 -11.15
CA PHE A 60 2.52 14.88 -12.48
C PHE A 60 1.87 15.79 -13.50
N SER A 61 2.53 16.14 -14.61
CA SER A 61 2.02 17.07 -15.62
C SER A 61 1.63 18.44 -15.05
N ASP A 62 1.55 19.46 -15.90
CA ASP A 62 1.36 20.85 -15.46
C ASP A 62 0.11 21.05 -14.58
N GLY A 63 0.28 21.01 -13.25
CA GLY A 63 -0.76 21.18 -12.25
C GLY A 63 -1.65 19.95 -11.96
N CYS A 64 -1.34 18.75 -12.46
CA CYS A 64 -2.11 17.56 -12.09
C CYS A 64 -1.58 16.90 -10.81
N LYS A 65 -2.51 16.32 -10.04
CA LYS A 65 -2.25 15.67 -8.76
C LYS A 65 -3.10 14.43 -8.58
N ALA A 66 -2.47 13.37 -8.11
CA ALA A 66 -3.11 12.14 -7.63
C ALA A 66 -2.95 12.08 -6.11
N VAL A 67 -4.07 12.02 -5.40
CA VAL A 67 -4.14 12.08 -3.94
C VAL A 67 -4.46 10.69 -3.40
N PHE A 68 -3.79 10.34 -2.31
CA PHE A 68 -3.96 9.09 -1.59
C PHE A 68 -4.43 9.36 -0.16
N GLU A 69 -5.07 8.36 0.44
CA GLU A 69 -5.49 8.41 1.83
C GLU A 69 -5.12 7.13 2.57
N VAL A 70 -5.12 7.19 3.90
CA VAL A 70 -5.06 5.97 4.71
C VAL A 70 -6.50 5.68 5.08
N PRO A 71 -7.04 4.49 4.76
CA PRO A 71 -8.40 4.15 5.11
C PRO A 71 -8.56 4.17 6.62
N GLU A 72 -9.75 4.57 7.10
CA GLU A 72 -10.00 4.62 8.53
C GLU A 72 -9.78 3.24 9.15
N SER A 73 -8.96 3.19 10.21
CA SER A 73 -8.78 1.97 10.97
C SER A 73 -10.07 1.67 11.72
N SER A 74 -10.73 0.57 11.37
CA SER A 74 -11.92 0.14 12.09
C SER A 74 -11.56 -0.29 13.53
N VAL A 75 -12.52 -0.23 14.45
CA VAL A 75 -12.36 -0.77 15.82
C VAL A 75 -12.00 -2.26 15.81
N VAL A 76 -12.38 -2.97 14.74
CA VAL A 76 -12.01 -4.37 14.50
C VAL A 76 -10.49 -4.48 14.32
N SER A 77 -9.87 -3.62 13.53
CA SER A 77 -8.42 -3.61 13.30
C SER A 77 -7.59 -3.20 14.53
N LEU A 78 -8.21 -2.63 15.57
CA LEU A 78 -7.57 -2.42 16.88
C LEU A 78 -7.69 -3.63 17.80
N LEU A 79 -8.75 -4.41 17.66
CA LEU A 79 -9.03 -5.62 18.45
C LEU A 79 -8.30 -6.85 17.90
N PHE A 80 -8.07 -6.88 16.58
CA PHE A 80 -7.32 -7.92 15.90
C PHE A 80 -5.97 -7.35 15.47
N SER A 81 -4.90 -8.15 15.54
CA SER A 81 -3.56 -7.76 15.08
C SER A 81 -3.47 -7.74 13.54
N GLU A 82 -4.42 -7.05 12.90
CA GLU A 82 -4.37 -6.80 11.48
C GLU A 82 -3.17 -5.92 11.16
N PRO A 83 -2.56 -6.10 9.98
CA PRO A 83 -1.58 -5.17 9.48
C PRO A 83 -2.15 -3.75 9.47
N PRO A 84 -1.32 -2.73 9.78
CA PRO A 84 -1.73 -1.34 9.67
C PRO A 84 -2.32 -1.02 8.29
N PRO A 85 -3.37 -0.18 8.23
CA PRO A 85 -3.99 0.21 6.96
C PRO A 85 -2.96 0.88 6.05
N GLN A 86 -2.86 0.40 4.81
CA GLN A 86 -1.96 0.93 3.80
C GLN A 86 -2.58 2.13 3.08
N LEU A 87 -1.75 2.97 2.49
CA LEU A 87 -2.19 4.02 1.57
C LEU A 87 -3.06 3.45 0.44
N THR A 88 -4.12 4.17 0.06
CA THR A 88 -4.98 3.84 -1.08
C THR A 88 -5.20 5.05 -1.96
N PHE A 89 -5.35 4.84 -3.27
CA PHE A 89 -5.69 5.92 -4.20
C PHE A 89 -7.08 6.46 -3.88
N LYS A 90 -7.18 7.78 -3.72
CA LYS A 90 -8.44 8.48 -3.42
C LYS A 90 -9.02 9.13 -4.66
N SER A 91 -8.24 9.98 -5.33
CA SER A 91 -8.73 10.79 -6.43
C SER A 91 -7.60 11.43 -7.23
N SER A 92 -7.90 11.85 -8.45
CA SER A 92 -7.04 12.70 -9.27
C SER A 92 -7.85 13.87 -9.82
N ASN A 93 -7.23 15.04 -9.98
CA ASN A 93 -7.87 16.18 -10.67
C ASN A 93 -7.73 16.11 -12.20
N CYS A 94 -6.98 15.15 -12.70
CA CYS A 94 -6.77 14.91 -14.12
C CYS A 94 -7.00 13.45 -14.48
N GLU A 95 -7.26 13.21 -15.77
CA GLU A 95 -7.38 11.86 -16.31
C GLU A 95 -6.05 11.12 -16.22
N LEU A 96 -6.11 9.91 -15.67
CA LEU A 96 -4.98 9.02 -15.42
C LEU A 96 -4.74 8.01 -16.56
N GLU A 97 -5.76 7.79 -17.38
CA GLU A 97 -5.68 6.99 -18.58
C GLU A 97 -5.17 7.84 -19.76
N TYR A 98 -4.55 7.16 -20.72
CA TYR A 98 -4.56 7.67 -22.09
C TYR A 98 -5.96 7.41 -22.61
N ALA A 99 -6.64 8.44 -23.12
CA ALA A 99 -7.80 8.21 -23.98
C ALA A 99 -7.34 7.28 -25.12
N ASN A 100 -7.70 6.00 -25.01
CA ASN A 100 -7.53 5.03 -26.08
C ASN A 100 -8.44 5.49 -27.21
N LYS A 101 -7.98 6.42 -28.06
CA LYS A 101 -8.59 6.66 -29.35
C LYS A 101 -8.04 5.57 -30.27
N PRO A 102 -8.83 4.57 -30.70
CA PRO A 102 -8.41 3.71 -31.78
C PRO A 102 -8.40 4.57 -33.04
N ASP A 103 -7.21 5.00 -33.44
CA ASP A 103 -6.98 5.53 -34.78
C ASP A 103 -5.72 4.88 -35.32
N GLN A 104 -5.90 3.74 -35.98
CA GLN A 104 -4.95 3.33 -37.00
C GLN A 104 -5.63 2.51 -38.10
N PRO A 105 -6.11 3.16 -39.17
CA PRO A 105 -6.01 2.63 -40.51
C PRO A 105 -4.73 3.18 -41.16
N ARG A 106 -3.82 2.29 -41.56
CA ARG A 106 -3.03 2.54 -42.77
C ARG A 106 -2.97 1.27 -43.60
#